data_AF-A0A7S7ZHF9-F1
#
_entry.id   AF-A0A7S7ZHF9-F1
#
_cell.length_a   1.000
_cell.length_b   1.000
_cell.length_c   1.000
_cell.angle_alpha   90.00
_cell.angle_beta   90.00
_cell.angle_gamma   90.00
#
_symmetry.space_group_name_H-M   'P 1'
#
loop_
_entity.id
_entity.type
_entity.pdbx_description
1 polymer ?
#
loop_
_entity_poly.entity_id
_entity_poly.type
_entity_poly.pdbx_seq_one_letter_code
_entity_poly.pdbx_strand_id
1 'polypeptide(L)'
;MNAPDYEYLRKLLKERSGLDLSADKQYLIESRLLPLARKAGLSGIPELVQKLQGGSSALITSVIEAMTTNETFFFRDKVPFDHFRDTIMPEVLKARAARRSVRIWCAAGSTGQEPYSLAMTLKEMSAALTGWRVEIIATDLSQEVLEKAKAGVYSQFEVQRGLPIQMLMKYFKQTGETWQVHPELRAMIQHRQLNLLQDFSHLGTFDVIFCRNVLIYFDQETKINIFNRLARQIEPDGFLVLGAAETVVGLTDTFRPITDRRGLYKPNDPRAAAAKPAADAAAAPRMAMAGR
;
A
#
# COMPACT_ATOMS: atom_id res chain seq x y z
N MET A 1 -8.78 -25.28 -21.62
CA MET A 1 -8.32 -25.62 -20.26
C MET A 1 -9.39 -26.51 -19.62
N ASN A 2 -9.01 -27.60 -18.95
CA ASN A 2 -9.99 -28.45 -18.26
C ASN A 2 -10.21 -27.98 -16.79
N ALA A 3 -11.21 -28.54 -16.10
CA ALA A 3 -11.49 -28.17 -14.71
C ALA A 3 -10.34 -28.47 -13.72
N PRO A 4 -9.63 -29.63 -13.81
CA PRO A 4 -8.45 -29.88 -13.00
C PRO A 4 -7.32 -28.85 -13.16
N ASP A 5 -7.02 -28.43 -14.39
CA ASP A 5 -6.02 -27.41 -14.70
C ASP A 5 -6.39 -26.08 -14.03
N TYR A 6 -7.67 -25.71 -14.12
CA TYR A 6 -8.20 -24.49 -13.50
C TYR A 6 -8.05 -24.53 -11.98
N GLU A 7 -8.44 -25.64 -11.35
CA GLU A 7 -8.36 -25.80 -9.90
C GLU A 7 -6.91 -25.73 -9.40
N TYR A 8 -5.99 -26.36 -10.14
CA TYR A 8 -4.56 -26.28 -9.84
C TYR A 8 -4.05 -24.84 -9.88
N LEU A 9 -4.37 -24.09 -10.94
CA LEU A 9 -3.95 -22.69 -11.09
C LEU A 9 -4.56 -21.80 -10.00
N ARG A 10 -5.85 -22.00 -9.68
CA ARG A 10 -6.51 -21.27 -8.59
C ARG A 10 -5.81 -21.49 -7.27
N LYS A 11 -5.52 -22.75 -6.92
CA LYS A 11 -4.81 -23.10 -5.69
C LYS A 11 -3.41 -22.50 -5.66
N LEU A 12 -2.65 -22.63 -6.76
CA LEU A 12 -1.30 -22.07 -6.87
C LEU A 12 -1.28 -20.55 -6.69
N LEU A 13 -2.20 -19.84 -7.35
CA LEU A 13 -2.30 -18.38 -7.27
C LEU A 13 -2.68 -17.92 -5.87
N LYS A 14 -3.64 -18.60 -5.24
CA LYS A 14 -4.05 -18.33 -3.87
C LYS A 14 -2.89 -18.53 -2.88
N GLU A 15 -2.20 -19.66 -2.95
CA GLU A 15 -1.08 -19.98 -2.06
C GLU A 15 0.10 -19.01 -2.22
N ARG A 16 0.40 -18.60 -3.46
CA ARG A 16 1.60 -17.81 -3.75
C ARG A 16 1.39 -16.31 -3.72
N SER A 17 0.18 -15.83 -3.98
CA SER A 17 -0.11 -14.39 -4.11
C SER A 17 -1.31 -13.92 -3.29
N GLY A 18 -2.12 -14.84 -2.76
CA GLY A 18 -3.36 -14.54 -2.05
C GLY A 18 -4.56 -14.33 -2.96
N LEU A 19 -4.33 -14.25 -4.28
CA LEU A 19 -5.37 -13.99 -5.27
C LEU A 19 -6.45 -15.08 -5.24
N ASP A 20 -7.64 -14.70 -4.77
CA ASP A 20 -8.80 -15.58 -4.69
C ASP A 20 -9.64 -15.45 -5.98
N LEU A 21 -9.51 -16.44 -6.86
CA LEU A 21 -10.24 -16.49 -8.13
C LEU A 21 -11.53 -17.27 -7.98
N SER A 22 -12.66 -16.60 -8.20
CA SER A 22 -13.98 -17.22 -8.29
C SER A 22 -14.14 -18.02 -9.59
N ALA A 23 -15.03 -19.01 -9.61
CA ALA A 23 -15.19 -19.93 -10.75
C ALA A 23 -15.58 -19.23 -12.06
N ASP A 24 -16.32 -18.12 -11.97
CA ASP A 24 -16.75 -17.28 -13.10
C ASP A 24 -15.61 -16.46 -13.73
N LYS A 25 -14.42 -16.43 -13.11
CA LYS A 25 -13.25 -15.68 -13.60
C LYS A 25 -12.28 -16.50 -14.43
N GLN A 26 -12.69 -17.68 -14.91
CA GLN A 26 -11.86 -18.53 -15.76
C GLN A 26 -11.29 -17.80 -16.99
N TYR A 27 -12.07 -16.90 -17.59
CA TYR A 27 -11.63 -16.12 -18.76
C TYR A 27 -10.40 -15.23 -18.48
N LEU A 28 -10.18 -14.81 -17.23
CA LEU A 28 -8.99 -14.01 -16.86
C LEU A 28 -7.71 -14.83 -16.96
N ILE A 29 -7.77 -16.11 -16.55
CA ILE A 29 -6.64 -17.03 -16.70
C ILE A 29 -6.32 -17.21 -18.19
N GLU A 30 -7.33 -17.43 -19.02
CA GLU A 30 -7.12 -17.63 -20.45
C GLU A 30 -6.50 -16.40 -21.12
N SER A 31 -7.08 -15.22 -20.90
CA SER A 31 -6.59 -13.97 -21.49
C SER A 31 -5.17 -13.61 -21.05
N ARG A 32 -4.78 -13.89 -19.80
CA ARG A 32 -3.47 -13.50 -19.25
C ARG A 32 -2.38 -14.56 -19.42
N LEU A 33 -2.73 -15.86 -19.35
CA LEU A 33 -1.74 -16.94 -19.42
C LEU A 33 -1.50 -17.47 -20.82
N LEU A 34 -2.41 -17.30 -21.79
CA LEU A 34 -2.16 -17.69 -23.18
C LEU A 34 -0.96 -16.93 -23.80
N PRO A 35 -0.83 -15.61 -23.66
CA PRO A 35 0.37 -14.89 -24.13
C PRO A 35 1.65 -15.38 -23.46
N LEU A 36 1.59 -15.70 -22.16
CA LEU A 36 2.72 -16.24 -21.42
C LEU A 36 3.14 -17.63 -21.92
N ALA A 37 2.18 -18.52 -22.13
CA ALA A 37 2.43 -19.86 -22.69
C ALA A 37 3.12 -19.75 -24.06
N ARG A 38 2.63 -18.87 -24.95
CA ARG A 38 3.23 -18.62 -26.26
C ARG A 38 4.66 -18.10 -26.14
N LYS A 39 4.91 -17.13 -25.25
CA LYS A 39 6.25 -16.58 -25.00
C LYS A 39 7.22 -17.65 -24.48
N ALA A 40 6.72 -18.62 -23.72
CA ALA A 40 7.49 -19.75 -23.21
C ALA A 40 7.64 -20.90 -24.23
N GLY A 41 7.14 -20.75 -25.47
CA GLY A 41 7.20 -21.78 -26.50
C GLY A 41 6.27 -22.98 -26.25
N LEU A 42 5.25 -22.82 -25.41
CA LEU A 42 4.30 -23.86 -25.05
C LEU A 42 3.05 -23.79 -25.95
N SER A 43 2.47 -24.95 -26.23
CA SER A 43 1.28 -25.11 -27.08
C SER A 43 0.00 -24.52 -26.47
N GLY A 44 -0.02 -24.29 -25.16
CA GLY A 44 -1.15 -23.65 -24.47
C GLY A 44 -1.10 -23.82 -22.96
N ILE A 45 -2.24 -23.52 -22.32
CA ILE A 45 -2.38 -23.59 -20.85
C ILE A 45 -2.21 -25.02 -20.28
N PRO A 46 -2.70 -26.10 -20.92
CA PRO A 46 -2.48 -27.44 -20.38
C PRO A 46 -0.99 -27.80 -20.24
N GLU A 47 -0.17 -27.48 -21.25
CA GLU A 47 1.28 -27.71 -21.19
C GLU A 47 1.96 -26.78 -20.16
N LEU A 48 1.49 -25.54 -20.04
CA LEU A 48 1.90 -24.63 -18.96
C LEU A 48 1.65 -25.26 -17.58
N VAL A 49 0.46 -25.80 -17.33
CA VAL A 49 0.13 -26.47 -16.05
C VAL A 49 1.03 -27.67 -15.78
N GLN A 50 1.31 -28.51 -16.78
CA GLN A 50 2.24 -29.63 -16.63
C GLN A 50 3.64 -29.16 -16.22
N LYS A 51 4.15 -28.07 -16.82
CA LYS A 51 5.45 -27.49 -16.47
C LYS A 51 5.45 -26.87 -15.06
N LEU A 52 4.35 -26.27 -14.62
CA LEU A 52 4.20 -25.74 -13.26
C LEU A 52 4.17 -26.86 -12.22
N GLN A 53 3.45 -27.95 -12.49
CA GLN A 53 3.40 -29.14 -11.63
C GLN A 53 4.78 -29.82 -11.51
N GLY A 54 5.60 -29.75 -12.57
CA GLY A 54 7.00 -30.15 -12.54
C GLY A 54 7.94 -29.23 -11.73
N GLY A 55 7.44 -28.15 -11.14
CA GLY A 55 8.19 -27.31 -10.20
C GLY A 55 9.04 -26.20 -10.84
N SER A 56 8.75 -25.79 -12.09
CA SER A 56 9.50 -24.70 -12.74
C SER A 56 9.29 -23.35 -12.04
N SER A 57 10.21 -22.97 -11.15
CA SER A 57 10.10 -21.75 -10.33
C SER A 57 9.98 -20.47 -11.16
N ALA A 58 10.72 -20.35 -12.26
CA ALA A 58 10.68 -19.16 -13.12
C ALA A 58 9.32 -18.98 -13.79
N LEU A 59 8.69 -20.09 -14.20
CA LEU A 59 7.37 -20.09 -14.81
C LEU A 59 6.28 -19.80 -13.78
N ILE A 60 6.42 -20.32 -12.55
CA ILE A 60 5.52 -19.98 -11.43
C ILE A 60 5.55 -18.47 -11.17
N THR A 61 6.74 -17.86 -11.06
CA THR A 61 6.87 -16.40 -10.89
C THR A 61 6.18 -15.65 -12.03
N SER A 62 6.42 -16.07 -13.27
CA SER A 62 5.84 -15.41 -14.45
C SER A 62 4.31 -15.51 -14.49
N VAL A 63 3.74 -16.64 -14.05
CA VAL A 63 2.28 -16.83 -13.92
C VAL A 63 1.71 -15.94 -12.85
N ILE A 64 2.38 -15.82 -11.70
CA ILE A 64 1.96 -14.92 -10.62
C ILE A 64 1.96 -13.48 -11.11
N GLU A 65 3.04 -13.02 -11.76
CA GLU A 65 3.14 -11.65 -12.29
C GLU A 65 2.08 -11.35 -13.37
N ALA A 66 1.81 -12.30 -14.27
CA ALA A 66 0.76 -12.13 -15.27
C ALA A 66 -0.65 -12.02 -14.65
N MET A 67 -0.88 -12.67 -13.50
CA MET A 67 -2.18 -12.72 -12.84
C MET A 67 -2.42 -11.62 -11.81
N THR A 68 -1.39 -10.91 -11.35
CA THR A 68 -1.59 -9.72 -10.51
C THR A 68 -2.25 -8.60 -11.31
N THR A 69 -3.13 -7.82 -10.67
CA THR A 69 -3.74 -6.65 -11.30
C THR A 69 -3.08 -5.40 -10.75
N ASN A 70 -2.31 -4.73 -11.59
CA ASN A 70 -1.40 -3.64 -11.19
C ASN A 70 -1.94 -2.26 -11.60
N GLU A 71 -3.25 -2.06 -11.55
CA GLU A 71 -3.83 -0.76 -11.90
C GLU A 71 -3.58 0.27 -10.80
N THR A 72 -2.84 1.32 -11.15
CA THR A 72 -2.52 2.44 -10.26
C THR A 72 -2.36 3.73 -11.07
N PHE A 73 -2.52 4.88 -10.41
CA PHE A 73 -2.32 6.19 -11.00
C PHE A 73 -1.99 7.22 -9.93
N PHE A 74 -1.40 8.35 -10.33
CA PHE A 74 -0.97 9.38 -9.40
C PHE A 74 -2.16 9.98 -8.66
N PHE A 75 -1.99 10.21 -7.36
CA PHE A 75 -3.01 10.78 -6.48
C PHE A 75 -4.38 10.06 -6.55
N ARG A 76 -4.37 8.72 -6.71
CA ARG A 76 -5.59 7.90 -6.79
C ARG A 76 -6.56 8.18 -5.64
N ASP A 77 -7.80 8.49 -5.99
CA ASP A 77 -8.90 8.86 -5.10
C ASP A 77 -8.75 10.20 -4.35
N LYS A 78 -7.70 11.00 -4.60
CA LYS A 78 -7.35 12.33 -4.02
C LYS A 78 -7.41 12.44 -2.48
N VAL A 79 -8.56 12.17 -1.88
CA VAL A 79 -8.88 12.16 -0.44
C VAL A 79 -7.81 11.50 0.43
N PRO A 80 -7.22 10.33 0.09
CA PRO A 80 -6.16 9.74 0.92
C PRO A 80 -4.92 10.64 1.04
N PHE A 81 -4.58 11.39 0.00
CA PHE A 81 -3.44 12.31 -0.02
C PHE A 81 -3.77 13.65 0.66
N ASP A 82 -5.03 14.09 0.60
CA ASP A 82 -5.51 15.22 1.41
C ASP A 82 -5.50 14.85 2.90
N HIS A 83 -5.97 13.66 3.29
CA HIS A 83 -5.84 13.14 4.65
C HIS A 83 -4.38 13.03 5.09
N PHE A 84 -3.50 12.57 4.20
CA PHE A 84 -2.07 12.51 4.47
C PHE A 84 -1.49 13.88 4.81
N ARG A 85 -1.76 14.89 3.97
CA ARG A 85 -1.28 16.27 4.14
C ARG A 85 -1.88 16.97 5.35
N ASP A 86 -3.20 16.91 5.50
CA ASP A 86 -3.95 17.80 6.40
C ASP A 86 -4.25 17.20 7.77
N THR A 87 -4.12 15.88 7.92
CA THR A 87 -4.43 15.18 9.18
C THR A 87 -3.27 14.32 9.66
N ILE A 88 -2.83 13.35 8.85
CA ILE A 88 -1.87 12.33 9.27
C ILE A 88 -0.53 12.98 9.61
N MET A 89 0.06 13.71 8.67
CA MET A 89 1.38 14.29 8.85
C MET A 89 1.42 15.31 10.02
N PRO A 90 0.48 16.25 10.17
CA PRO A 90 0.43 17.11 11.36
C PRO A 90 0.41 16.35 12.70
N GLU A 91 -0.42 15.31 12.82
CA GLU A 91 -0.48 14.49 14.04
C GLU A 91 0.83 13.72 14.28
N VAL A 92 1.37 13.08 13.24
CA VAL A 92 2.62 12.31 13.31
C VAL A 92 3.80 13.22 13.66
N LEU A 93 3.93 14.39 13.04
CA LEU A 93 5.01 15.33 13.34
C LEU A 93 4.94 15.83 14.79
N LYS A 94 3.74 16.06 15.32
CA LYS A 94 3.56 16.40 16.74
C LYS A 94 4.00 15.24 17.64
N ALA A 95 3.54 14.03 17.35
CA ALA A 95 3.83 12.84 18.15
C ALA A 95 5.30 12.41 18.11
N ARG A 96 6.03 12.73 17.02
CA ARG A 96 7.44 12.35 16.80
C ARG A 96 8.43 13.49 17.00
N ALA A 97 8.01 14.62 17.55
CA ALA A 97 8.83 15.82 17.69
C ALA A 97 10.19 15.58 18.38
N ALA A 98 10.24 14.65 19.34
CA ALA A 98 11.46 14.28 20.05
C ALA A 98 12.49 13.55 19.16
N ARG A 99 12.05 12.63 18.29
CA ARG A 99 12.94 11.84 17.42
C ARG A 99 13.12 12.41 16.01
N ARG A 100 12.27 13.37 15.61
CA ARG A 100 12.28 14.04 14.30
C ARG A 100 12.44 13.09 13.12
N SER A 101 11.76 11.96 13.18
CA SER A 101 11.84 10.90 12.19
C SER A 101 10.44 10.37 11.90
N VAL A 102 10.15 10.05 10.64
CA VAL A 102 8.87 9.49 10.18
C VAL A 102 9.15 8.35 9.21
N ARG A 103 8.49 7.21 9.41
CA ARG A 103 8.56 6.05 8.52
C ARG A 103 7.19 5.78 7.91
N ILE A 104 7.13 5.71 6.58
CA ILE A 104 5.92 5.50 5.80
C ILE A 104 6.09 4.22 4.99
N TRP A 105 5.11 3.33 5.02
CA TRP A 105 5.06 2.15 4.19
C TRP A 105 3.93 2.25 3.17
N CYS A 106 4.26 2.12 1.88
CA CYS A 106 3.31 1.86 0.82
C CYS A 106 3.34 0.36 0.48
N ALA A 107 2.37 -0.37 1.02
CA ALA A 107 2.15 -1.80 0.81
C ALA A 107 1.35 -2.02 -0.47
N ALA A 108 1.93 -2.73 -1.44
CA ALA A 108 1.47 -2.86 -2.82
C ALA A 108 1.62 -1.56 -3.63
N GLY A 109 2.83 -1.00 -3.64
CA GLY A 109 3.16 0.25 -4.34
C GLY A 109 3.13 0.17 -5.86
N SER A 110 2.99 -1.02 -6.44
CA SER A 110 2.84 -1.28 -7.88
C SER A 110 3.89 -0.55 -8.71
N THR A 111 3.50 0.10 -9.81
CA THR A 111 4.40 0.84 -10.70
C THR A 111 4.87 2.20 -10.15
N GLY A 112 4.66 2.48 -8.85
CA GLY A 112 5.31 3.58 -8.11
C GLY A 112 4.52 4.87 -7.97
N GLN A 113 3.35 5.01 -8.59
CA GLN A 113 2.59 6.26 -8.61
C GLN A 113 2.12 6.66 -7.20
N GLU A 114 1.70 5.71 -6.35
CA GLU A 114 1.33 6.00 -4.96
C GLU A 114 2.51 6.50 -4.12
N PRO A 115 3.66 5.79 -4.02
CA PRO A 115 4.78 6.29 -3.24
C PRO A 115 5.37 7.60 -3.79
N TYR A 116 5.36 7.82 -5.12
CA TYR A 116 5.74 9.13 -5.68
C TYR A 116 4.75 10.24 -5.34
N SER A 117 3.45 9.95 -5.26
CA SER A 117 2.44 10.92 -4.83
C SER A 117 2.66 11.33 -3.37
N LEU A 118 3.04 10.38 -2.50
CA LEU A 118 3.44 10.66 -1.12
C LEU A 118 4.72 11.51 -1.06
N ALA A 119 5.75 11.15 -1.83
CA ALA A 119 7.01 11.87 -1.89
C ALA A 119 6.83 13.33 -2.38
N MET A 120 6.02 13.54 -3.42
CA MET A 120 5.65 14.87 -3.91
C MET A 120 4.89 15.66 -2.85
N THR A 121 3.94 15.03 -2.15
CA THR A 121 3.21 15.68 -1.05
C THR A 121 4.15 16.14 0.06
N LEU A 122 5.11 15.30 0.46
CA LEU A 122 6.13 15.68 1.45
C LEU A 122 7.03 16.82 0.97
N LYS A 123 7.41 16.86 -0.31
CA LYS A 123 8.20 17.97 -0.87
C LYS A 123 7.45 19.30 -0.83
N GLU A 124 6.14 19.30 -1.09
CA GLU A 124 5.30 20.49 -0.90
C GLU A 124 5.19 20.91 0.58
N MET A 125 5.35 19.96 1.51
CA MET A 125 5.38 20.21 2.97
C MET A 125 6.78 20.49 3.53
N SER A 126 7.78 20.72 2.67
CA SER A 126 9.21 20.78 3.06
C SER A 126 9.52 21.75 4.21
N ALA A 127 8.84 22.89 4.29
CA ALA A 127 9.02 23.85 5.38
C ALA A 127 8.75 23.22 6.76
N ALA A 128 7.66 22.47 6.90
CA ALA A 128 7.30 21.76 8.14
C ALA A 128 8.23 20.57 8.44
N LEU A 129 8.91 20.06 7.41
CA LEU A 129 9.81 18.91 7.48
C LEU A 129 11.30 19.30 7.60
N THR A 130 11.60 20.59 7.80
CA THR A 130 12.98 21.04 8.01
C THR A 130 13.62 20.29 9.17
N GLY A 131 14.75 19.62 8.94
CA GLY A 131 15.44 18.82 9.97
C GLY A 131 14.69 17.55 10.41
N TRP A 132 13.74 17.06 9.62
CA TRP A 132 13.12 15.75 9.79
C TRP A 132 13.77 14.72 8.87
N ARG A 133 13.96 13.51 9.38
CA ARG A 133 14.26 12.34 8.55
C ARG A 133 12.95 11.67 8.15
N VAL A 134 12.67 11.56 6.85
CA VAL A 134 11.50 10.83 6.35
C VAL A 134 11.95 9.68 5.48
N GLU A 135 11.44 8.49 5.75
CA GLU A 135 11.69 7.27 4.99
C GLU A 135 10.38 6.76 4.38
N ILE A 136 10.34 6.59 3.06
CA ILE A 136 9.25 5.88 2.39
C ILE A 136 9.79 4.51 1.96
N ILE A 137 9.16 3.44 2.44
CA ILE A 137 9.35 2.09 1.92
C ILE A 137 8.16 1.76 1.04
N ALA A 138 8.41 1.36 -0.20
CA ALA A 138 7.37 0.89 -1.11
C ALA A 138 7.63 -0.57 -1.43
N THR A 139 6.62 -1.42 -1.24
CA THR A 139 6.76 -2.85 -1.49
C THR A 139 5.74 -3.38 -2.45
N ASP A 140 6.12 -4.37 -3.26
CA ASP A 140 5.19 -5.09 -4.13
C ASP A 140 5.63 -6.55 -4.29
N LEU A 141 4.68 -7.42 -4.68
CA LEU A 141 4.96 -8.81 -5.00
C LEU A 141 5.70 -8.93 -6.34
N SER A 142 5.30 -8.12 -7.33
CA SER A 142 5.86 -8.20 -8.68
C SER A 142 7.20 -7.46 -8.76
N GLN A 143 8.21 -8.13 -9.28
CA GLN A 143 9.52 -7.51 -9.51
C GLN A 143 9.44 -6.56 -10.71
N GLU A 144 8.69 -6.93 -11.75
CA GLU A 144 8.49 -6.12 -12.95
C GLU A 144 7.99 -4.70 -12.63
N VAL A 145 6.94 -4.59 -11.81
CA VAL A 145 6.39 -3.26 -11.45
C VAL A 145 7.34 -2.46 -10.57
N LEU A 146 8.13 -3.12 -9.71
CA LEU A 146 9.13 -2.47 -8.87
C LEU A 146 10.29 -1.91 -9.70
N GLU A 147 10.74 -2.61 -10.74
CA GLU A 147 11.77 -2.09 -11.65
C GLU A 147 11.26 -0.86 -12.40
N LYS A 148 10.00 -0.88 -12.87
CA LYS A 148 9.38 0.32 -13.45
C LYS A 148 9.30 1.47 -12.44
N ALA A 149 8.90 1.19 -11.21
CA ALA A 149 8.83 2.19 -10.15
C ALA A 149 10.19 2.82 -9.85
N LYS A 150 11.26 2.01 -9.76
CA LYS A 150 12.65 2.48 -9.56
C LYS A 150 13.15 3.32 -10.74
N ALA A 151 12.83 2.93 -11.97
CA ALA A 151 13.17 3.70 -13.16
C ALA A 151 12.46 5.07 -13.15
N GLY A 152 11.22 5.09 -12.65
CA GLY A 152 10.39 6.28 -12.53
C GLY A 152 10.05 6.89 -13.89
N VAL A 153 9.93 6.05 -14.93
CA VAL A 153 9.62 6.45 -16.31
C VAL A 153 8.17 6.09 -16.61
N TYR A 154 7.42 7.08 -17.08
CA TYR A 154 5.98 6.99 -17.33
C TYR A 154 5.62 7.58 -18.69
N SER A 155 4.60 7.02 -19.32
CA SER A 155 4.03 7.54 -20.56
C SER A 155 3.26 8.85 -20.33
N GLN A 156 2.99 9.59 -21.41
CA GLN A 156 2.12 10.77 -21.39
C GLN A 156 0.76 10.47 -20.73
N PHE A 157 0.14 9.33 -21.05
CA PHE A 157 -1.15 8.93 -20.50
C PHE A 157 -1.09 8.76 -18.97
N GLU A 158 -0.05 8.09 -18.47
CA GLU A 158 0.11 7.82 -17.04
C GLU A 158 0.32 9.11 -16.23
N VAL A 159 1.14 10.04 -16.73
CA VAL A 159 1.37 11.32 -16.03
C VAL A 159 0.21 12.29 -16.15
N GLN A 160 -0.72 12.09 -17.08
CA GLN A 160 -1.95 12.90 -17.16
C GLN A 160 -3.07 12.35 -16.29
N ARG A 161 -2.96 11.10 -15.82
CA ARG A 161 -3.97 10.45 -14.99
C ARG A 161 -3.76 10.79 -13.51
N GLY A 162 -4.45 11.85 -13.05
CA GLY A 162 -4.55 12.23 -11.64
C GLY A 162 -3.43 13.12 -11.08
N LEU A 163 -2.31 13.26 -11.79
CA LEU A 163 -1.20 14.14 -11.40
C LEU A 163 -1.52 15.61 -11.74
N PRO A 164 -1.47 16.55 -10.78
CA PRO A 164 -1.60 17.96 -11.08
C PRO A 164 -0.50 18.48 -12.00
N ILE A 165 -0.85 19.27 -13.01
CA ILE A 165 0.11 19.77 -14.02
C ILE A 165 1.29 20.53 -13.41
N GLN A 166 1.06 21.29 -12.35
CA GLN A 166 2.12 22.02 -11.63
C GLN A 166 3.15 21.07 -11.02
N MET A 167 2.71 19.93 -10.48
CA MET A 167 3.60 18.90 -9.95
C MET A 167 4.34 18.16 -11.06
N LEU A 168 3.68 17.87 -12.18
CA LEU A 168 4.33 17.27 -13.35
C LEU A 168 5.52 18.14 -13.81
N MET A 169 5.29 19.44 -14.01
CA MET A 169 6.33 20.37 -14.44
C MET A 169 7.46 20.57 -13.41
N LYS A 170 7.16 20.43 -12.12
CA LYS A 170 8.13 20.63 -11.03
C LYS A 170 8.99 19.39 -10.77
N TYR A 171 8.41 18.20 -10.92
CA TYR A 171 8.98 16.95 -10.40
C TYR A 171 9.34 15.92 -11.46
N PHE A 172 9.08 16.21 -12.73
CA PHE A 172 9.43 15.33 -13.83
C PHE A 172 10.18 16.08 -14.91
N LYS A 173 11.01 15.32 -15.62
CA LYS A 173 11.67 15.75 -16.84
C LYS A 173 11.11 14.97 -18.02
N GLN A 174 10.63 15.66 -19.03
CA GLN A 174 10.26 15.03 -20.30
C GLN A 174 11.52 14.58 -21.04
N THR A 175 11.53 13.32 -21.49
CA THR A 175 12.60 12.71 -22.29
C THR A 175 11.96 11.98 -23.47
N GLY A 176 11.97 12.63 -24.64
CA GLY A 176 11.23 12.16 -25.81
C GLY A 176 9.72 12.11 -25.52
N GLU A 177 9.13 10.92 -25.72
CA GLU A 177 7.71 10.65 -25.50
C GLU A 177 7.37 10.25 -24.06
N THR A 178 8.37 10.18 -23.18
CA THR A 178 8.21 9.73 -21.79
C THR A 178 8.54 10.83 -20.79
N TRP A 179 8.09 10.63 -19.56
CA TRP A 179 8.35 11.50 -18.43
C TRP A 179 9.08 10.71 -17.37
N GLN A 180 10.18 11.27 -16.86
CA GLN A 180 10.96 10.66 -15.81
C GLN A 180 10.90 11.48 -14.53
N VAL A 181 10.60 10.83 -13.41
CA VAL A 181 10.64 11.45 -12.07
C VAL A 181 12.05 11.91 -11.75
N HIS A 182 12.17 13.11 -11.20
CA HIS A 182 13.44 13.69 -10.79
C HIS A 182 14.21 12.76 -9.81
N PRO A 183 15.54 12.64 -9.95
CA PRO A 183 16.34 11.76 -9.10
C PRO A 183 16.16 11.99 -7.60
N GLU A 184 15.95 13.25 -7.19
CA GLU A 184 15.74 13.61 -5.79
C GLU A 184 14.46 13.00 -5.17
N LEU A 185 13.40 12.81 -5.94
CA LEU A 185 12.17 12.15 -5.49
C LEU A 185 12.35 10.64 -5.47
N ARG A 186 13.04 10.08 -6.47
CA ARG A 186 13.37 8.65 -6.52
C ARG A 186 14.21 8.23 -5.32
N ALA A 187 15.15 9.09 -4.90
CA ALA A 187 15.99 8.86 -3.73
C ALA A 187 15.22 8.86 -2.39
N MET A 188 13.98 9.38 -2.34
CA MET A 188 13.15 9.37 -1.13
C MET A 188 12.50 8.01 -0.87
N ILE A 189 12.47 7.11 -1.86
CA ILE A 189 11.69 5.87 -1.81
C ILE A 189 12.61 4.67 -1.91
N GLN A 190 12.50 3.77 -0.94
CA GLN A 190 13.12 2.46 -1.00
C GLN A 190 12.14 1.41 -1.50
N HIS A 191 12.37 0.92 -2.72
CA HIS A 191 11.58 -0.16 -3.31
C HIS A 191 12.11 -1.54 -2.86
N ARG A 192 11.24 -2.40 -2.33
CA ARG A 192 11.58 -3.79 -1.94
C ARG A 192 10.53 -4.79 -2.42
N GLN A 193 10.95 -5.97 -2.84
CA GLN A 193 10.02 -7.06 -3.12
C GLN A 193 9.48 -7.62 -1.81
N LEU A 194 8.16 -7.77 -1.69
CA LEU A 194 7.52 -8.35 -0.51
C LEU A 194 6.17 -8.96 -0.85
N ASN A 195 5.89 -10.13 -0.28
CA ASN A 195 4.58 -10.75 -0.31
C ASN A 195 3.84 -10.48 1.00
N LEU A 196 2.66 -9.85 0.95
CA LEU A 196 1.84 -9.55 2.13
C LEU A 196 1.36 -10.80 2.89
N LEU A 197 1.40 -11.96 2.25
CA LEU A 197 1.12 -13.25 2.88
C LEU A 197 2.23 -13.70 3.84
N GLN A 198 3.46 -13.21 3.66
CA GLN A 198 4.63 -13.64 4.38
C GLN A 198 4.94 -12.73 5.58
N ASP A 199 5.95 -13.12 6.35
CA ASP A 199 6.45 -12.29 7.44
C ASP A 199 7.14 -11.03 6.88
N PHE A 200 6.72 -9.89 7.42
CA PHE A 200 7.31 -8.58 7.14
C PHE A 200 7.80 -7.90 8.43
N SER A 201 8.07 -8.68 9.48
CA SER A 201 8.64 -8.22 10.76
C SER A 201 9.95 -7.44 10.55
N HIS A 202 10.78 -7.91 9.61
CA HIS A 202 12.07 -7.36 9.23
C HIS A 202 12.02 -5.93 8.64
N LEU A 203 10.84 -5.42 8.26
CA LEU A 203 10.68 -4.02 7.85
C LEU A 203 10.65 -3.03 9.03
N GLY A 204 10.44 -3.54 10.25
CA GLY A 204 10.27 -2.76 11.46
C GLY A 204 8.91 -2.05 11.54
N THR A 205 8.81 -1.07 12.44
CA THR A 205 7.57 -0.34 12.75
C THR A 205 7.42 0.94 11.94
N PHE A 206 6.20 1.28 11.56
CA PHE A 206 5.86 2.43 10.72
C PHE A 206 4.90 3.41 11.42
N ASP A 207 5.05 4.70 11.11
CA ASP A 207 4.12 5.74 11.56
C ASP A 207 2.84 5.76 10.71
N VAL A 208 2.99 5.45 9.43
CA VAL A 208 1.89 5.46 8.45
C VAL A 208 2.04 4.26 7.52
N ILE A 209 0.96 3.53 7.32
CA ILE A 209 0.88 2.44 6.35
C ILE A 209 -0.24 2.75 5.35
N PHE A 210 0.11 2.85 4.08
CA PHE A 210 -0.81 2.80 2.95
C PHE A 210 -0.91 1.36 2.47
N CYS A 211 -2.10 0.78 2.50
CA CYS A 211 -2.38 -0.57 2.00
C CYS A 211 -3.68 -0.52 1.20
N ARG A 212 -3.58 0.01 -0.02
CA ARG A 212 -4.74 0.43 -0.81
C ARG A 212 -4.92 -0.41 -2.06
N ASN A 213 -6.17 -0.74 -2.36
CA ASN A 213 -6.61 -1.41 -3.57
C ASN A 213 -5.93 -2.78 -3.81
N VAL A 214 -5.52 -3.47 -2.74
CA VAL A 214 -4.86 -4.78 -2.82
C VAL A 214 -5.63 -5.86 -2.06
N LEU A 215 -6.24 -5.51 -0.93
CA LEU A 215 -6.98 -6.46 -0.10
C LEU A 215 -8.23 -6.96 -0.82
N ILE A 216 -8.77 -6.19 -1.78
CA ILE A 216 -9.92 -6.60 -2.61
C ILE A 216 -9.71 -7.92 -3.37
N TYR A 217 -8.46 -8.36 -3.56
CA TYR A 217 -8.12 -9.62 -4.25
C TYR A 217 -8.06 -10.83 -3.33
N PHE A 218 -8.16 -10.62 -2.02
CA PHE A 218 -7.98 -11.67 -1.00
C PHE A 218 -9.31 -12.10 -0.40
N ASP A 219 -9.38 -13.35 0.04
CA ASP A 219 -10.49 -13.84 0.84
C ASP A 219 -10.50 -13.24 2.27
N GLN A 220 -11.57 -13.50 3.01
CA GLN A 220 -11.76 -12.95 4.35
C GLN A 220 -10.67 -13.38 5.33
N GLU A 221 -10.31 -14.67 5.34
CA GLU A 221 -9.29 -15.20 6.24
C GLU A 221 -7.92 -14.55 6.00
N THR A 222 -7.54 -14.42 4.72
CA THR A 222 -6.29 -13.78 4.31
C THR A 222 -6.26 -12.32 4.72
N LYS A 223 -7.35 -11.57 4.53
CA LYS A 223 -7.47 -10.17 4.98
C LYS A 223 -7.24 -10.03 6.49
N ILE A 224 -7.89 -10.87 7.29
CA ILE A 224 -7.78 -10.86 8.76
C ILE A 224 -6.33 -11.08 9.17
N ASN A 225 -5.68 -12.10 8.59
CA ASN A 225 -4.28 -12.40 8.86
C ASN A 225 -3.34 -11.25 8.49
N ILE A 226 -3.58 -10.58 7.35
CA ILE A 226 -2.82 -9.40 6.96
C ILE A 226 -3.02 -8.26 7.95
N PHE A 227 -4.26 -7.93 8.34
CA PHE A 227 -4.50 -6.87 9.32
C PHE A 227 -3.80 -7.14 10.66
N ASN A 228 -3.87 -8.37 11.16
CA ASN A 228 -3.19 -8.75 12.40
C ASN A 228 -1.67 -8.54 12.33
N ARG A 229 -1.06 -8.80 11.16
CA ARG A 229 0.37 -8.53 10.95
C ARG A 229 0.66 -7.03 10.79
N LEU A 230 -0.17 -6.29 10.05
CA LEU A 230 -0.04 -4.83 9.91
C LEU A 230 -0.12 -4.12 11.26
N ALA A 231 -1.03 -4.56 12.15
CA ALA A 231 -1.20 -4.00 13.49
C ALA A 231 0.05 -4.14 14.38
N ARG A 232 0.90 -5.14 14.12
CA ARG A 232 2.17 -5.32 14.84
C ARG A 232 3.29 -4.42 14.31
N GLN A 233 3.14 -3.92 13.09
CA GLN A 233 4.15 -3.16 12.36
C GLN A 233 3.81 -1.68 12.25
N ILE A 234 2.78 -1.24 12.97
CA ILE A 234 2.38 0.16 13.04
C ILE A 234 2.58 0.67 14.47
N GLU A 235 2.98 1.93 14.59
CA GLU A 235 3.06 2.60 15.88
C GLU A 235 1.67 2.65 16.55
N PRO A 236 1.57 2.58 17.89
CA PRO A 236 0.29 2.57 18.61
C PRO A 236 -0.63 3.77 18.33
N ASP A 237 -0.06 4.90 17.92
CA ASP A 237 -0.74 6.14 17.54
C ASP A 237 -0.62 6.44 16.03
N GLY A 238 -0.15 5.48 15.23
CA GLY A 238 0.01 5.58 13.79
C GLY A 238 -1.30 5.47 13.00
N PHE A 239 -1.17 5.50 11.67
CA PHE A 239 -2.31 5.54 10.74
C PHE A 239 -2.24 4.46 9.66
N LEU A 240 -3.34 3.73 9.50
CA LEU A 240 -3.56 2.84 8.36
C LEU A 240 -4.51 3.51 7.36
N VAL A 241 -4.12 3.52 6.08
CA VAL A 241 -4.90 4.07 4.98
C VAL A 241 -5.28 2.94 4.03
N LEU A 242 -6.59 2.75 3.81
CA LEU A 242 -7.14 1.74 2.89
C LEU A 242 -7.81 2.41 1.67
N GLY A 243 -8.01 1.63 0.61
CA GLY A 243 -8.71 2.05 -0.59
C GLY A 243 -10.21 2.20 -0.36
N ALA A 244 -10.89 2.90 -1.27
CA ALA A 244 -12.31 3.27 -1.10
C ALA A 244 -13.29 2.07 -1.00
N ALA A 245 -12.89 0.90 -1.51
CA ALA A 245 -13.65 -0.35 -1.50
C ALA A 245 -13.21 -1.33 -0.39
N GLU A 246 -12.30 -0.91 0.49
CA GLU A 246 -11.73 -1.74 1.56
C GLU A 246 -12.20 -1.22 2.93
N THR A 247 -12.35 -2.13 3.89
CA THR A 247 -12.76 -1.80 5.25
C THR A 247 -12.21 -2.80 6.24
N VAL A 248 -12.07 -2.40 7.51
CA VAL A 248 -11.75 -3.30 8.62
C VAL A 248 -13.01 -3.82 9.32
N VAL A 249 -14.15 -3.14 9.12
CA VAL A 249 -15.43 -3.43 9.78
C VAL A 249 -15.92 -4.82 9.38
N GLY A 250 -16.24 -5.65 10.39
CA GLY A 250 -16.66 -7.03 10.17
C GLY A 250 -15.52 -8.00 9.85
N LEU A 251 -14.27 -7.53 9.82
CA LEU A 251 -13.08 -8.35 9.59
C LEU A 251 -12.19 -8.43 10.84
N THR A 252 -11.90 -7.30 11.50
CA THR A 252 -10.95 -7.27 12.61
C THR A 252 -11.24 -6.14 13.59
N ASP A 253 -10.90 -6.37 14.86
CA ASP A 253 -10.91 -5.35 15.92
C ASP A 253 -9.52 -4.76 16.18
N THR A 254 -8.50 -5.12 15.39
CA THR A 254 -7.13 -4.58 15.55
C THR A 254 -6.99 -3.15 15.06
N PHE A 255 -7.94 -2.65 14.27
CA PHE A 255 -8.01 -1.28 13.78
C PHE A 255 -9.42 -0.73 13.98
N ARG A 256 -9.53 0.57 14.24
CA ARG A 256 -10.80 1.29 14.26
C ARG A 256 -10.83 2.40 13.21
N PRO A 257 -11.97 2.63 12.54
CA PRO A 257 -12.12 3.77 11.64
C PRO A 257 -12.02 5.08 12.42
N ILE A 258 -11.50 6.12 11.77
CA ILE A 258 -11.60 7.49 12.28
C ILE A 258 -12.90 8.10 11.78
N THR A 259 -13.73 8.59 12.70
CA THR A 259 -15.00 9.25 12.39
C THR A 259 -14.79 10.38 11.38
N ASP A 260 -15.68 10.47 10.40
CA ASP A 260 -15.69 11.48 9.32
C ASP A 260 -14.46 11.50 8.40
N ARG A 261 -13.57 10.50 8.49
CA ARG A 261 -12.39 10.35 7.62
C ARG A 261 -12.38 8.98 6.96
N ARG A 262 -13.12 8.87 5.85
CA ARG A 262 -13.28 7.61 5.12
C ARG A 262 -11.92 7.05 4.68
N GLY A 263 -11.73 5.75 4.90
CA GLY A 263 -10.51 5.04 4.51
C GLY A 263 -9.32 5.24 5.46
N LEU A 264 -9.51 5.99 6.56
CA LEU A 264 -8.48 6.22 7.57
C LEU A 264 -8.78 5.48 8.87
N TYR A 265 -7.77 4.80 9.41
CA TYR A 265 -7.90 3.93 10.57
C TYR A 265 -6.75 4.15 11.56
N LYS A 266 -7.00 3.92 12.86
CA LYS A 266 -5.97 3.83 13.91
C LYS A 266 -5.91 2.42 14.48
N PRO A 267 -4.73 1.92 14.90
CA PRO A 267 -4.64 0.64 15.58
C PRO A 267 -5.34 0.69 16.94
N ASN A 268 -6.06 -0.37 17.28
CA ASN A 268 -6.61 -0.61 18.60
C ASN A 268 -5.51 -1.21 19.47
N ASP A 269 -4.56 -0.38 19.91
CA ASP A 269 -3.53 -0.80 20.86
C ASP A 269 -4.00 -0.50 22.30
N PRO A 270 -4.10 -1.51 23.18
CA PRO A 270 -4.37 -1.30 24.61
C PRO A 270 -3.36 -0.35 25.28
N ARG A 271 -2.11 -0.28 24.79
CA ARG A 271 -1.05 0.60 25.31
C ARG A 271 -1.31 2.08 25.01
N ALA A 272 -2.02 2.40 23.92
CA ALA A 272 -2.40 3.77 23.59
C ALA A 272 -3.50 4.32 24.52
N ALA A 273 -4.35 3.44 25.09
CA ALA A 273 -5.36 3.84 26.07
C ALA A 273 -4.73 4.30 27.41
N ALA A 274 -3.56 3.76 27.76
CA ALA A 274 -2.81 4.13 28.97
C ALA A 274 -1.97 5.42 28.81
N ALA A 275 -1.77 5.90 27.57
CA ALA A 275 -0.95 7.08 27.28
C ALA A 275 -1.74 8.40 27.19
N LYS A 276 -3.04 8.41 27.52
CA LYS A 276 -3.79 9.68 27.66
C LYS A 276 -3.21 10.48 28.83
N PRO A 277 -2.80 11.74 28.65
CA PRO A 277 -2.46 12.61 29.77
C PRO A 277 -3.70 12.83 30.63
N ALA A 278 -3.56 12.71 31.95
CA ALA A 278 -4.54 13.19 32.91
C ALA A 278 -4.61 14.72 32.84
N ALA A 279 -5.33 15.24 31.85
CA ALA A 279 -5.60 16.66 31.69
C ALA A 279 -7.12 16.85 31.54
N ASP A 280 -7.86 16.46 32.59
CA ASP A 280 -9.27 16.87 32.79
C ASP A 280 -9.72 16.58 34.24
N ALA A 281 -8.84 16.79 35.22
CA ALA A 281 -9.18 16.65 36.65
C ALA A 281 -8.58 17.80 37.46
N ALA A 282 -8.90 19.04 37.11
CA ALA A 282 -8.70 20.19 37.98
C ALA A 282 -9.67 21.34 37.64
N ALA A 283 -10.95 21.12 37.87
CA ALA A 283 -11.92 22.21 38.03
C ALA A 283 -13.03 21.76 39.00
N ALA A 284 -12.69 21.72 40.30
CA ALA A 284 -13.69 21.69 41.36
C ALA A 284 -14.06 23.15 41.73
N PRO A 285 -15.34 23.52 41.80
CA PRO A 285 -15.74 24.87 42.16
C PRO A 285 -15.53 25.09 43.66
N ARG A 286 -14.81 26.15 44.03
CA ARG A 286 -14.77 26.64 45.41
C ARG A 286 -16.12 27.26 45.75
N MET A 287 -16.85 26.65 46.70
CA MET A 287 -17.97 27.27 47.38
C MET A 287 -17.51 28.56 48.08
N ALA A 288 -18.13 29.69 47.75
CA ALA A 288 -18.03 30.91 48.52
C ALA A 288 -19.04 30.85 49.67
N MET A 289 -18.56 30.75 50.91
CA MET A 289 -19.31 31.20 52.08
C MET A 289 -19.31 32.74 52.08
N ALA A 290 -20.49 33.34 52.02
CA ALA A 290 -20.71 34.73 52.39
C ALA A 290 -21.68 34.75 53.55
N GLY A 291 -21.19 35.17 54.72
CA GLY A 291 -22.01 35.44 55.88
C GLY A 291 -22.73 36.80 55.76
N ARG A 292 -23.93 36.85 56.34
CA ARG A 292 -24.42 37.90 57.23
C ARG A 292 -25.38 37.27 58.23
#